data_AF-A0A539DRL6-F1
#
_entry.id   AF-A0A539DRL6-F1
#
_cell.length_a   1.000
_cell.length_b   1.000
_cell.length_c   1.000
_cell.angle_alpha   90.00
_cell.angle_beta   90.00
_cell.angle_gamma   90.00
#
_symmetry.space_group_name_H-M   'P 1'
#
loop_
_entity.id
_entity.type
_entity.pdbx_description
1 polymer ?
#
loop_
_entity_poly.entity_id
_entity_poly.type
_entity_poly.pdbx_seq_one_letter_code
_entity_poly.pdbx_strand_id
1 'polypeptide(L)'
;PLSTVGAVVGGQGTLSSDLVTSDTSISLGGRYSAVYPFWDGTSRMLVSWTPCRVVVEETILPCTAENSTMANVVEAQPLYGIYVYDQVNNTQLPVVVPEEGMMISDVVAAQPRTLPTVIYDKIPGIELNGSYADEAVGVLHIRSVYDMDGAFDPRGAAAGSVSVMADPAQTTAAQRPARFLRIEKSVSLPDRNTRNFSNSAFGLSNQQLMREIIGYIPIEPDGSVKAKVPANIPIGLAVVDASGQRIGGCGHNGSALPQHHSSVGGADG
;
A
#
# COMPACT_ATOMS: atom_id res chain seq x y z
N PRO A 1 13.37 -4.20 -0.70
CA PRO A 1 12.32 -3.32 -1.28
C PRO A 1 12.28 -3.58 -2.78
N LEU A 2 11.36 -4.43 -3.23
CA LEU A 2 11.28 -4.85 -4.63
C LEU A 2 10.78 -3.70 -5.51
N SER A 3 11.48 -3.54 -6.64
CA SER A 3 11.22 -2.60 -7.72
C SER A 3 9.75 -2.63 -8.15
N THR A 4 9.11 -1.47 -8.19
CA THR A 4 7.77 -1.28 -8.74
C THR A 4 7.86 -0.33 -9.93
N VAL A 5 7.69 -0.86 -11.14
CA VAL A 5 7.38 -0.07 -12.34
C VAL A 5 6.23 -0.80 -13.04
N GLY A 6 5.18 -0.05 -13.36
CA GLY A 6 3.82 -0.56 -13.47
C GLY A 6 3.37 -1.12 -14.82
N ALA A 7 2.26 -1.86 -14.68
CA ALA A 7 1.16 -2.06 -15.62
C ALA A 7 1.42 -2.87 -16.90
N VAL A 8 1.38 -4.20 -16.75
CA VAL A 8 0.69 -5.08 -17.70
C VAL A 8 -0.29 -5.94 -16.89
N VAL A 9 -1.48 -6.16 -17.41
CA VAL A 9 -2.54 -6.97 -16.79
C VAL A 9 -2.02 -8.40 -16.56
N GLY A 10 -1.56 -8.67 -15.34
CA GLY A 10 -0.92 -9.91 -14.91
C GLY A 10 -0.30 -9.66 -13.55
N GLY A 11 -0.31 -10.65 -12.66
CA GLY A 11 0.29 -10.53 -11.33
C GLY A 11 1.79 -10.18 -11.37
N GLN A 12 2.40 -10.04 -10.20
CA GLN A 12 3.84 -9.81 -10.09
C GLN A 12 4.61 -10.91 -10.83
N GLY A 13 5.43 -10.52 -11.81
CA GLY A 13 6.31 -11.40 -12.58
C GLY A 13 7.77 -11.11 -12.26
N THR A 14 8.61 -12.14 -12.30
CA THR A 14 10.07 -11.95 -12.22
C THR A 14 10.57 -11.28 -13.49
N LEU A 15 11.47 -10.32 -13.33
CA LEU A 15 12.13 -9.63 -14.44
C LEU A 15 13.50 -10.25 -14.77
N SER A 16 14.12 -11.00 -13.84
CA SER A 16 15.38 -11.69 -14.10
C SER A 16 15.14 -13.04 -14.74
N SER A 17 15.95 -13.39 -15.75
CA SER A 17 15.98 -14.72 -16.34
C SER A 17 16.63 -15.77 -15.43
N ASP A 18 17.57 -15.33 -14.59
CA ASP A 18 18.24 -16.19 -13.62
C ASP A 18 17.47 -16.28 -12.31
N LEU A 19 17.65 -17.40 -11.60
CA LEU A 19 17.05 -17.63 -10.29
C LEU A 19 17.68 -16.69 -9.26
N VAL A 20 16.95 -15.65 -8.90
CA VAL A 20 17.33 -14.70 -7.85
C VAL A 20 16.51 -15.00 -6.60
N THR A 21 17.19 -15.28 -5.49
CA THR A 21 16.56 -15.50 -4.19
C THR A 21 16.79 -14.31 -3.25
N SER A 22 15.76 -13.97 -2.46
CA SER A 22 15.79 -12.89 -1.47
C SER A 22 15.97 -13.40 -0.04
N ASP A 23 16.04 -14.71 0.14
CA ASP A 23 16.35 -15.35 1.42
C ASP A 23 17.87 -15.45 1.62
N THR A 24 18.27 -16.14 2.68
CA THR A 24 19.66 -16.39 3.03
C THR A 24 20.30 -17.52 2.22
N SER A 25 19.61 -18.07 1.21
CA SER A 25 20.20 -19.07 0.32
C SER A 25 21.15 -18.40 -0.68
N ILE A 26 22.06 -19.20 -1.25
CA ILE A 26 22.95 -18.75 -2.31
C ILE A 26 22.11 -18.50 -3.57
N SER A 27 22.09 -17.25 -4.03
CA SER A 27 21.33 -16.83 -5.20
C SER A 27 22.15 -16.96 -6.48
N LEU A 28 21.92 -18.01 -7.28
CA LEU A 28 22.72 -18.29 -8.49
C LEU A 28 22.70 -17.14 -9.51
N GLY A 29 21.57 -16.43 -9.63
CA GLY A 29 21.43 -15.23 -10.46
C GLY A 29 22.06 -13.95 -9.89
N GLY A 30 22.82 -14.07 -8.80
CA GLY A 30 23.38 -12.94 -8.06
C GLY A 30 22.32 -12.19 -7.25
N ARG A 31 22.65 -10.97 -6.83
CA ARG A 31 21.74 -10.13 -6.03
C ARG A 31 21.66 -8.72 -6.60
N TYR A 32 20.48 -8.13 -6.51
CA TYR A 32 20.20 -6.77 -6.94
C TYR A 32 20.00 -5.89 -5.71
N SER A 33 20.67 -4.74 -5.66
CA SER A 33 20.46 -3.75 -4.59
C SER A 33 19.48 -2.65 -5.01
N ALA A 34 19.58 -2.20 -6.26
CA ALA A 34 18.71 -1.18 -6.82
C ALA A 34 18.46 -1.38 -8.31
N VAL A 35 17.34 -0.83 -8.77
CA VAL A 35 16.88 -0.86 -10.16
C VAL A 35 16.31 0.50 -10.49
N TYR A 36 16.68 1.04 -11.65
CA TYR A 36 16.18 2.30 -12.17
C TYR A 36 15.85 2.17 -13.66
N PRO A 37 14.57 2.28 -14.08
CA PRO A 37 14.20 2.12 -15.48
C PRO A 37 14.63 3.30 -16.35
N PHE A 38 14.94 3.05 -17.61
CA PHE A 38 15.00 4.10 -18.63
C PHE A 38 13.60 4.40 -19.17
N TRP A 39 13.27 5.70 -19.29
CA TRP A 39 11.94 6.15 -19.75
C TRP A 39 11.95 6.48 -21.25
N ASP A 40 12.74 5.73 -22.03
CA ASP A 40 12.95 5.94 -23.47
C ASP A 40 12.18 4.91 -24.33
N GLY A 41 11.39 4.03 -23.71
CA GLY A 41 10.62 2.98 -24.38
C GLY A 41 11.43 1.74 -24.78
N THR A 42 12.70 1.64 -24.39
CA THR A 42 13.58 0.52 -24.76
C THR A 42 13.55 -0.68 -23.82
N SER A 43 12.72 -0.64 -22.75
CA SER A 43 12.67 -1.67 -21.69
C SER A 43 14.03 -2.00 -21.07
N ARG A 44 14.96 -1.04 -21.12
CA ARG A 44 16.26 -1.13 -20.46
C ARG A 44 16.18 -0.50 -19.08
N MET A 45 16.99 -0.99 -18.16
CA MET A 45 17.09 -0.47 -16.81
C MET A 45 18.54 -0.45 -16.35
N LEU A 46 18.88 0.53 -15.53
CA LEU A 46 20.13 0.59 -14.79
C LEU A 46 19.96 -0.24 -13.51
N VAL A 47 20.86 -1.16 -13.26
CA VAL A 47 20.82 -2.05 -12.08
C VAL A 47 22.12 -1.98 -11.31
N SER A 48 22.02 -1.96 -9.99
CA SER A 48 23.13 -2.34 -9.13
C SER A 48 23.03 -3.83 -8.84
N TRP A 49 23.98 -4.59 -9.34
CA TRP A 49 23.98 -6.05 -9.28
C TRP A 49 25.35 -6.57 -8.85
N THR A 50 25.34 -7.63 -8.04
CA THR A 50 26.53 -8.41 -7.70
C THR A 50 26.39 -9.81 -8.28
N PRO A 51 27.39 -10.32 -9.01
CA PRO A 51 27.43 -11.72 -9.39
C PRO A 51 27.49 -12.60 -8.14
N CYS A 52 26.96 -13.81 -8.25
CA CYS A 52 27.07 -14.79 -7.19
C CYS A 52 28.51 -15.31 -7.12
N ARG A 53 29.13 -15.15 -5.94
CA ARG A 53 30.49 -15.59 -5.62
C ARG A 53 30.44 -16.43 -4.34
N VAL A 54 31.18 -17.53 -4.32
CA VAL A 54 31.34 -18.39 -3.14
C VAL A 54 32.81 -18.55 -2.79
N VAL A 55 33.09 -18.76 -1.51
CA VAL A 55 34.41 -19.11 -1.00
C VAL A 55 34.44 -20.62 -0.75
N VAL A 56 35.40 -21.29 -1.38
CA VAL A 56 35.68 -22.72 -1.19
C VAL A 56 37.18 -22.87 -0.97
N GLU A 57 37.57 -23.42 0.19
CA GLU A 57 39.00 -23.60 0.55
C GLU A 57 39.82 -22.30 0.33
N GLU A 58 39.30 -21.17 0.83
CA GLU A 58 39.89 -19.82 0.73
C GLU A 58 39.99 -19.23 -0.69
N THR A 59 39.46 -19.91 -1.71
CA THR A 59 39.41 -19.44 -3.09
C THR A 59 38.02 -18.92 -3.44
N ILE A 60 37.96 -17.74 -4.07
CA ILE A 60 36.70 -17.17 -4.56
C ILE A 60 36.39 -17.74 -5.94
N LEU A 61 35.25 -18.40 -6.07
CA LEU A 61 34.77 -19.01 -7.32
C LEU A 61 33.39 -18.43 -7.69
N PRO A 62 33.04 -18.39 -8.99
CA PRO A 62 31.67 -18.10 -9.40
C PRO A 62 30.73 -19.20 -8.89
N CYS A 63 29.51 -18.83 -8.55
CA CYS A 63 28.49 -19.82 -8.21
C CYS A 63 28.11 -20.63 -9.43
N THR A 64 28.28 -21.94 -9.34
CA THR A 64 27.69 -22.93 -10.25
C THR A 64 26.86 -23.90 -9.43
N ALA A 65 26.06 -24.76 -10.08
CA ALA A 65 25.30 -25.78 -9.39
C ALA A 65 26.21 -26.72 -8.57
N GLU A 66 27.43 -26.97 -9.06
CA GLU A 66 28.44 -27.76 -8.35
C GLU A 66 29.06 -26.97 -7.20
N ASN A 67 29.52 -25.73 -7.45
CA ASN A 67 30.25 -24.97 -6.45
C ASN A 67 29.39 -24.55 -5.25
N SER A 68 28.10 -24.30 -5.48
CA SER A 68 27.14 -23.87 -4.45
C SER A 68 26.67 -25.00 -3.53
N THR A 69 27.00 -26.25 -3.82
CA THR A 69 26.57 -27.44 -3.04
C THR A 69 27.72 -28.16 -2.35
N MET A 70 28.95 -27.66 -2.48
CA MET A 70 30.12 -28.22 -1.82
C MET A 70 30.06 -28.07 -0.29
N ALA A 71 30.68 -29.01 0.42
CA ALA A 71 30.81 -28.93 1.87
C ALA A 71 31.63 -27.69 2.28
N ASN A 72 31.19 -26.98 3.33
CA ASN A 72 31.80 -25.75 3.84
C ASN A 72 31.81 -24.55 2.87
N VAL A 73 30.90 -24.52 1.89
CA VAL A 73 30.72 -23.35 1.03
C VAL A 73 30.09 -22.19 1.80
N VAL A 74 30.62 -20.98 1.63
CA VAL A 74 30.07 -19.74 2.17
C VAL A 74 29.96 -18.69 1.07
N GLU A 75 28.91 -17.86 1.09
CA GLU A 75 28.78 -16.72 0.17
C GLU A 75 29.94 -15.74 0.39
N ALA A 76 30.64 -15.38 -0.69
CA ALA A 76 31.74 -14.43 -0.62
C ALA A 76 31.22 -13.00 -0.41
N GLN A 77 32.11 -12.07 -0.09
CA GLN A 77 31.73 -10.65 -0.03
C GLN A 77 31.17 -10.20 -1.39
N PRO A 78 30.02 -9.47 -1.38
CA PRO A 78 29.39 -9.02 -2.60
C PRO A 78 30.29 -8.02 -3.32
N LEU A 79 30.18 -8.01 -4.65
CA LEU A 79 30.98 -7.20 -5.56
C LEU A 79 30.02 -6.46 -6.48
N TYR A 80 29.45 -5.37 -5.98
CA TYR A 80 28.42 -4.61 -6.69
C TYR A 80 29.00 -3.74 -7.79
N GLY A 81 28.42 -3.86 -8.97
CA GLY A 81 28.68 -2.98 -10.12
C GLY A 81 27.39 -2.39 -10.66
N ILE A 82 27.51 -1.46 -11.59
CA ILE A 82 26.36 -0.89 -12.29
C ILE A 82 26.30 -1.47 -13.69
N TYR A 83 25.14 -1.99 -14.06
CA TYR A 83 24.90 -2.61 -15.36
C TYR A 83 23.67 -1.99 -16.02
N VAL A 84 23.67 -1.92 -17.36
CA VAL A 84 22.44 -1.79 -18.13
C VAL A 84 21.89 -3.19 -18.35
N TYR A 85 20.71 -3.45 -17.80
CA TYR A 85 19.96 -4.67 -18.04
C TYR A 85 18.91 -4.41 -19.14
N ASP A 86 18.98 -5.20 -20.20
CA ASP A 86 17.99 -5.24 -21.27
C ASP A 86 17.00 -6.37 -21.00
N GLN A 87 15.75 -6.03 -20.71
CA GLN A 87 14.71 -6.99 -20.40
C GLN A 87 14.26 -7.81 -21.63
N VAL A 88 14.41 -7.28 -22.85
CA VAL A 88 13.98 -7.95 -24.09
C VAL A 88 14.98 -9.04 -24.46
N ASN A 89 16.26 -8.70 -24.39
CA ASN A 89 17.35 -9.60 -24.78
C ASN A 89 17.97 -10.36 -23.60
N ASN A 90 17.57 -10.06 -22.36
CA ASN A 90 18.16 -10.59 -21.12
C ASN A 90 19.69 -10.42 -21.06
N THR A 91 20.19 -9.25 -21.47
CA THR A 91 21.63 -8.96 -21.44
C THR A 91 21.98 -7.96 -20.36
N GLN A 92 23.18 -8.10 -19.79
CA GLN A 92 23.74 -7.18 -18.80
C GLN A 92 25.05 -6.60 -19.35
N LEU A 93 25.08 -5.29 -19.54
CA LEU A 93 26.26 -4.57 -20.02
C LEU A 93 26.85 -3.72 -18.89
N PRO A 94 28.12 -3.91 -18.51
CA PRO A 94 28.73 -3.16 -17.42
C PRO A 94 28.88 -1.68 -17.80
N VAL A 95 28.44 -0.81 -16.90
CA VAL A 95 28.63 0.65 -16.97
C VAL A 95 29.73 1.08 -15.99
N VAL A 96 29.67 0.53 -14.78
CA VAL A 96 30.67 0.75 -13.72
C VAL A 96 31.21 -0.62 -13.30
N VAL A 97 32.53 -0.77 -13.42
CA VAL A 97 33.23 -1.97 -12.99
C VAL A 97 33.14 -2.07 -11.46
N PRO A 98 32.81 -3.25 -10.91
CA PRO A 98 32.66 -3.39 -9.48
C PRO A 98 34.01 -3.36 -8.77
N GLU A 99 34.03 -2.82 -7.54
CA GLU A 99 35.23 -2.72 -6.68
C GLU A 99 34.98 -3.45 -5.36
N GLU A 100 36.00 -4.16 -4.86
CA GLU A 100 35.88 -4.91 -3.60
C GLU A 100 35.77 -3.97 -2.38
N GLY A 101 34.94 -4.35 -1.42
CA GLY A 101 34.66 -3.53 -0.23
C GLY A 101 33.72 -2.34 -0.48
N MET A 102 33.25 -2.13 -1.72
CA MET A 102 32.24 -1.13 -2.05
C MET A 102 30.88 -1.77 -2.35
N MET A 103 29.83 -1.13 -1.83
CA MET A 103 28.44 -1.48 -2.10
C MET A 103 27.75 -0.29 -2.74
N ILE A 104 27.12 -0.53 -3.89
CA ILE A 104 26.31 0.48 -4.58
C ILE A 104 24.85 0.20 -4.20
N SER A 105 24.35 0.90 -3.19
CA SER A 105 22.99 0.65 -2.68
C SER A 105 21.92 1.08 -3.67
N ASP A 106 22.13 2.22 -4.32
CA ASP A 106 21.16 2.94 -5.13
C ASP A 106 21.78 3.39 -6.45
N VAL A 107 20.96 3.39 -7.50
CA VAL A 107 21.36 3.85 -8.85
C VAL A 107 20.27 4.73 -9.40
N VAL A 108 20.67 5.84 -10.03
CA VAL A 108 19.77 6.76 -10.72
C VAL A 108 20.45 7.28 -11.98
N ALA A 109 19.68 7.47 -13.04
CA ALA A 109 20.15 8.14 -14.24
C ALA A 109 19.53 9.54 -14.34
N ALA A 110 20.36 10.56 -14.54
CA ALA A 110 19.90 11.90 -14.86
C ALA A 110 19.48 11.94 -16.34
N GLN A 111 18.18 11.95 -16.58
CA GLN A 111 17.61 12.03 -17.92
C GLN A 111 16.47 13.06 -17.94
N PRO A 112 16.23 13.75 -19.08
CA PRO A 112 15.04 14.56 -19.24
C PRO A 112 13.79 13.69 -19.03
N ARG A 113 12.88 14.15 -18.17
CA ARG A 113 11.58 13.50 -17.96
C ARG A 113 10.48 14.52 -18.16
N THR A 114 9.39 14.08 -18.77
CA THR A 114 8.14 14.84 -18.70
C THR A 114 7.68 14.87 -17.26
N LEU A 115 7.49 16.08 -16.73
CA LEU A 115 6.95 16.23 -15.38
C LEU A 115 5.51 15.70 -15.39
N PRO A 116 5.08 14.98 -14.34
CA PRO A 116 3.69 14.63 -14.19
C PRO A 116 2.85 15.92 -14.15
N THR A 117 1.59 15.82 -14.57
CA THR A 117 0.66 16.93 -14.47
C THR A 117 0.53 17.36 -13.01
N VAL A 118 0.79 18.63 -12.73
CA VAL A 118 0.56 19.18 -11.39
C VAL A 118 -0.94 19.23 -11.15
N ILE A 119 -1.40 18.58 -10.09
CA ILE A 119 -2.77 18.70 -9.61
C ILE A 119 -2.76 19.86 -8.63
N TYR A 120 -3.39 20.97 -9.01
CA TYR A 120 -3.54 22.12 -8.14
C TYR A 120 -4.61 21.87 -7.09
N ASP A 121 -4.44 22.51 -5.94
CA ASP A 121 -5.48 22.58 -4.92
C ASP A 121 -6.68 23.34 -5.45
N LYS A 122 -7.86 22.92 -5.01
CA LYS A 122 -9.12 23.52 -5.46
C LYS A 122 -9.39 24.82 -4.73
N ILE A 123 -9.87 25.82 -5.46
CA ILE A 123 -10.14 27.15 -4.91
C ILE A 123 -11.55 27.21 -4.26
N PRO A 124 -11.68 27.59 -2.98
CA PRO A 124 -12.98 27.86 -2.35
C PRO A 124 -13.79 28.92 -3.08
N GLY A 125 -15.09 28.67 -3.25
CA GLY A 125 -16.02 29.59 -3.93
C GLY A 125 -16.01 29.51 -5.46
N ILE A 126 -15.03 28.84 -6.05
CA ILE A 126 -14.98 28.56 -7.50
C ILE A 126 -15.19 27.07 -7.76
N GLU A 127 -14.35 26.22 -7.17
CA GLU A 127 -14.34 24.78 -7.39
C GLU A 127 -14.82 23.99 -6.17
N LEU A 128 -14.67 24.57 -4.97
CA LEU A 128 -15.24 24.06 -3.74
C LEU A 128 -16.38 24.96 -3.28
N ASN A 129 -17.33 24.38 -2.56
CA ASN A 129 -18.37 25.17 -1.92
C ASN A 129 -17.72 26.05 -0.82
N GLY A 130 -17.76 27.37 -1.01
CA GLY A 130 -17.16 28.34 -0.09
C GLY A 130 -17.66 28.19 1.36
N SER A 131 -18.96 27.97 1.55
CA SER A 131 -19.53 27.78 2.90
C SER A 131 -18.96 26.55 3.61
N TYR A 132 -18.63 25.49 2.88
CA TYR A 132 -18.04 24.29 3.48
C TYR A 132 -16.57 24.50 3.85
N ALA A 133 -15.84 25.30 3.07
CA ALA A 133 -14.48 25.71 3.41
C ALA A 133 -14.48 26.62 4.65
N ASP A 134 -15.37 27.61 4.70
CA ASP A 134 -15.52 28.53 5.85
C ASP A 134 -15.88 27.79 7.14
N GLU A 135 -16.70 26.74 7.03
CA GLU A 135 -17.09 25.88 8.15
C GLU A 135 -16.07 24.76 8.47
N ALA A 136 -14.96 24.67 7.73
CA ALA A 136 -13.93 23.64 7.88
C ALA A 136 -14.48 22.19 7.80
N VAL A 137 -15.35 21.93 6.81
CA VAL A 137 -15.97 20.62 6.59
C VAL A 137 -15.76 20.07 5.19
N GLY A 138 -15.82 18.75 5.05
CA GLY A 138 -15.90 18.05 3.78
C GLY A 138 -17.15 17.20 3.63
N VAL A 139 -17.37 16.69 2.42
CA VAL A 139 -18.49 15.79 2.10
C VAL A 139 -17.96 14.37 1.94
N LEU A 140 -18.42 13.47 2.79
CA LEU A 140 -18.24 12.04 2.62
C LEU A 140 -19.37 11.48 1.75
N HIS A 141 -19.02 10.81 0.65
CA HIS A 141 -19.98 10.17 -0.25
C HIS A 141 -19.56 8.74 -0.53
N ILE A 142 -20.31 7.79 0.03
CA ILE A 142 -20.17 6.35 -0.19
C ILE A 142 -21.32 5.92 -1.10
N ARG A 143 -20.99 5.30 -2.24
CA ARG A 143 -22.00 4.83 -3.20
C ARG A 143 -22.76 3.62 -2.68
N SER A 144 -22.06 2.63 -2.13
CA SER A 144 -22.68 1.50 -1.43
C SER A 144 -21.69 0.84 -0.48
N VAL A 145 -22.16 0.43 0.71
CA VAL A 145 -21.40 -0.42 1.65
C VAL A 145 -21.47 -1.92 1.31
N TYR A 146 -22.35 -2.28 0.37
CA TYR A 146 -22.58 -3.65 -0.11
C TYR A 146 -21.85 -3.94 -1.43
N ASP A 147 -21.08 -2.98 -1.97
CA ASP A 147 -20.22 -3.18 -3.13
C ASP A 147 -18.76 -3.27 -2.67
N MET A 148 -18.16 -4.44 -2.79
CA MET A 148 -16.76 -4.72 -2.47
C MET A 148 -16.07 -5.23 -3.73
N ASP A 149 -15.15 -4.43 -4.26
CA ASP A 149 -14.38 -4.72 -5.48
C ASP A 149 -15.25 -5.02 -6.72
N GLY A 150 -16.40 -4.34 -6.84
CA GLY A 150 -17.35 -4.52 -7.95
C GLY A 150 -18.25 -5.74 -7.80
N ALA A 151 -18.17 -6.45 -6.67
CA ALA A 151 -19.01 -7.58 -6.33
C ALA A 151 -19.95 -7.22 -5.17
N PHE A 152 -21.17 -7.74 -5.25
CA PHE A 152 -22.15 -7.57 -4.19
C PHE A 152 -21.79 -8.42 -2.96
N ASP A 153 -21.58 -7.76 -1.82
CA ASP A 153 -21.41 -8.36 -0.50
C ASP A 153 -22.67 -8.08 0.34
N PRO A 154 -23.51 -9.09 0.64
CA PRO A 154 -24.73 -8.89 1.41
C PRO A 154 -24.49 -8.60 2.90
N ARG A 155 -23.24 -8.62 3.38
CA ARG A 155 -22.88 -8.38 4.80
C ARG A 155 -23.63 -9.29 5.78
N GLY A 156 -23.95 -10.51 5.36
CA GLY A 156 -24.73 -11.48 6.14
C GLY A 156 -26.25 -11.44 5.90
N ALA A 157 -26.76 -10.60 4.99
CA ALA A 157 -28.15 -10.66 4.55
C ALA A 157 -28.40 -11.80 3.56
N ALA A 158 -29.69 -12.17 3.40
CA ALA A 158 -30.12 -13.15 2.39
C ALA A 158 -30.41 -12.52 1.01
N ALA A 159 -30.30 -11.20 0.86
CA ALA A 159 -30.50 -10.53 -0.41
C ALA A 159 -29.46 -10.99 -1.44
N GLY A 160 -29.85 -11.09 -2.72
CA GLY A 160 -28.96 -11.51 -3.81
C GLY A 160 -28.35 -10.35 -4.61
N SER A 161 -28.78 -9.11 -4.36
CA SER A 161 -28.28 -7.91 -5.05
C SER A 161 -28.55 -6.64 -4.22
N VAL A 162 -27.88 -5.55 -4.59
CA VAL A 162 -28.16 -4.21 -4.02
C VAL A 162 -29.59 -3.77 -4.30
N SER A 163 -30.17 -4.11 -5.47
CA SER A 163 -31.55 -3.75 -5.79
C SER A 163 -32.57 -4.45 -4.88
N VAL A 164 -32.35 -5.72 -4.54
CA VAL A 164 -33.19 -6.47 -3.58
C VAL A 164 -32.99 -5.93 -2.16
N MET A 165 -31.77 -5.55 -1.80
CA MET A 165 -31.47 -4.91 -0.51
C MET A 165 -32.15 -3.54 -0.37
N ALA A 166 -32.21 -2.78 -1.46
CA ALA A 166 -32.78 -1.45 -1.49
C ALA A 166 -34.32 -1.44 -1.43
N ASP A 167 -34.99 -2.48 -1.91
CA ASP A 167 -36.45 -2.58 -1.94
C ASP A 167 -37.03 -2.94 -0.55
N PRO A 168 -37.77 -2.03 0.12
CA PRO A 168 -38.35 -2.28 1.43
C PRO A 168 -39.42 -3.39 1.45
N ALA A 169 -40.01 -3.72 0.29
CA ALA A 169 -40.99 -4.80 0.16
C ALA A 169 -40.32 -6.19 0.14
N GLN A 170 -39.05 -6.26 -0.25
CA GLN A 170 -38.27 -7.50 -0.31
C GLN A 170 -37.35 -7.64 0.92
N THR A 171 -36.68 -6.55 1.31
CA THR A 171 -35.77 -6.52 2.45
C THR A 171 -36.24 -5.51 3.48
N THR A 172 -36.81 -6.01 4.57
CA THR A 172 -37.28 -5.16 5.67
C THR A 172 -36.11 -4.51 6.41
N ALA A 173 -36.39 -3.47 7.20
CA ALA A 173 -35.39 -2.77 8.00
C ALA A 173 -34.59 -3.69 8.94
N ALA A 174 -35.21 -4.73 9.48
CA ALA A 174 -34.58 -5.68 10.40
C ALA A 174 -33.67 -6.69 9.68
N GLN A 175 -33.90 -6.94 8.38
CA GLN A 175 -33.10 -7.84 7.55
C GLN A 175 -31.85 -7.16 6.98
N ARG A 176 -31.69 -5.84 7.17
CA ARG A 176 -30.52 -5.07 6.73
C ARG A 176 -29.43 -5.10 7.80
N PRO A 177 -28.27 -5.74 7.53
CA PRO A 177 -27.19 -5.81 8.50
C PRO A 177 -26.60 -4.43 8.77
N ALA A 178 -26.20 -3.70 7.71
CA ALA A 178 -25.61 -2.38 7.84
C ALA A 178 -26.67 -1.31 8.13
N ARG A 179 -26.55 -0.65 9.28
CA ARG A 179 -27.54 0.33 9.77
C ARG A 179 -26.97 1.72 9.90
N PHE A 180 -25.76 1.83 10.45
CA PHE A 180 -25.10 3.11 10.63
C PHE A 180 -23.65 3.03 10.17
N LEU A 181 -23.15 4.16 9.70
CA LEU A 181 -21.74 4.41 9.52
C LEU A 181 -21.25 5.18 10.75
N ARG A 182 -20.36 4.57 11.52
CA ARG A 182 -19.68 5.22 12.63
C ARG A 182 -18.42 5.91 12.12
N ILE A 183 -18.29 7.19 12.44
CA ILE A 183 -17.10 7.99 12.17
C ILE A 183 -16.34 8.17 13.47
N GLU A 184 -15.07 7.81 13.44
CA GLU A 184 -14.18 7.88 14.59
C GLU A 184 -12.93 8.69 14.23
N LYS A 185 -12.46 9.52 15.16
CA LYS A 185 -11.22 10.26 15.04
C LYS A 185 -10.13 9.58 15.86
N SER A 186 -8.95 9.43 15.26
CA SER A 186 -7.78 8.96 15.99
C SER A 186 -7.23 10.06 16.88
N VAL A 187 -6.92 9.75 18.13
CA VAL A 187 -6.29 10.71 19.06
C VAL A 187 -4.80 10.71 18.81
N SER A 188 -4.25 11.87 18.46
CA SER A 188 -2.80 12.03 18.26
C SER A 188 -2.06 11.95 19.59
N LEU A 189 -1.01 11.12 19.64
CA LEU A 189 -0.10 11.06 20.77
C LEU A 189 1.12 11.96 20.47
N PRO A 190 1.43 12.94 21.32
CA PRO A 190 2.65 13.72 21.16
C PRO A 190 3.90 12.86 21.40
N ASP A 191 5.04 13.30 20.87
CA ASP A 191 6.31 12.64 21.14
C ASP A 191 6.66 12.64 22.64
N ARG A 192 7.44 11.64 23.07
CA ARG A 192 7.85 11.44 24.47
C ARG A 192 8.65 12.61 25.04
N ASN A 193 9.32 13.38 24.19
CA ASN A 193 10.05 14.58 24.60
C ASN A 193 9.13 15.78 24.91
N THR A 194 7.92 15.78 24.36
CA THR A 194 6.91 16.85 24.61
C THR A 194 6.06 16.50 25.82
N ARG A 195 5.54 15.27 25.88
CA ARG A 195 4.79 14.75 27.03
C ARG A 195 5.07 13.25 27.20
N ASN A 196 5.62 12.89 28.35
CA ASN A 196 5.88 11.49 28.66
C ASN A 196 4.67 10.86 29.36
N PHE A 197 3.92 10.05 28.61
CA PHE A 197 2.80 9.27 29.13
C PHE A 197 3.20 7.79 29.25
N SER A 198 2.68 7.11 30.28
CA SER A 198 2.72 5.65 30.34
C SER A 198 1.88 5.06 29.20
N ASN A 199 2.35 3.97 28.57
CA ASN A 199 1.60 3.28 27.51
C ASN A 199 0.21 2.82 27.98
N SER A 200 0.05 2.56 29.29
CA SER A 200 -1.24 2.18 29.89
C SER A 200 -2.30 3.30 29.87
N ALA A 201 -1.92 4.55 29.62
CA ALA A 201 -2.84 5.68 29.62
C ALA A 201 -3.62 5.84 28.30
N PHE A 202 -3.24 5.14 27.21
CA PHE A 202 -3.81 5.31 25.87
C PHE A 202 -4.55 4.07 25.34
N GLY A 203 -4.97 3.19 26.25
CA GLY A 203 -5.75 1.99 25.94
C GLY A 203 -5.01 0.69 26.25
N LEU A 204 -5.73 -0.43 26.13
CA LEU A 204 -5.21 -1.77 26.41
C LEU A 204 -4.22 -2.28 25.34
N SER A 205 -4.28 -1.74 24.12
CA SER A 205 -3.47 -2.18 22.99
C SER A 205 -2.79 -0.99 22.31
N ASN A 206 -1.48 -1.10 22.12
CA ASN A 206 -0.67 -0.14 21.37
C ASN A 206 -1.02 -0.11 19.87
N GLN A 207 -1.77 -1.11 19.37
CA GLN A 207 -2.17 -1.18 17.96
C GLN A 207 -3.48 -0.44 17.66
N GLN A 208 -4.35 -0.26 18.65
CA GLN A 208 -5.68 0.34 18.45
C GLN A 208 -5.78 1.75 19.03
N LEU A 209 -4.89 2.11 19.98
CA LEU A 209 -4.80 3.42 20.63
C LEU A 209 -6.17 3.95 21.08
N MET A 210 -6.25 5.23 21.47
CA MET A 210 -7.51 5.87 21.77
C MET A 210 -8.15 6.44 20.51
N ARG A 211 -9.47 6.27 20.39
CA ARG A 211 -10.29 6.80 19.31
C ARG A 211 -11.52 7.45 19.90
N GLU A 212 -11.93 8.56 19.30
CA GLU A 212 -13.11 9.34 19.69
C GLU A 212 -14.20 9.15 18.64
N ILE A 213 -15.43 8.87 19.05
CA ILE A 213 -16.54 8.78 18.11
C ILE A 213 -17.02 10.19 17.80
N ILE A 214 -16.92 10.61 16.53
CA ILE A 214 -17.48 11.90 16.08
C ILE A 214 -18.99 11.80 15.92
N GLY A 215 -19.47 10.67 15.39
CA GLY A 215 -20.90 10.47 15.23
C GLY A 215 -21.28 9.20 14.47
N TYR A 216 -22.58 9.03 14.32
CA TYR A 216 -23.22 7.97 13.55
C TYR A 216 -24.07 8.59 12.45
N ILE A 217 -23.99 8.02 11.26
CA ILE A 217 -24.79 8.42 10.11
C ILE A 217 -25.64 7.23 9.68
N PRO A 218 -26.94 7.40 9.43
CA PRO A 218 -27.76 6.31 8.91
C PRO A 218 -27.28 5.87 7.53
N ILE A 219 -27.30 4.57 7.28
CA ILE A 219 -27.05 3.98 5.96
C ILE A 219 -28.39 3.77 5.26
N GLU A 220 -28.47 4.22 4.01
CA GLU A 220 -29.67 4.06 3.19
C GLU A 220 -29.89 2.58 2.78
N PRO A 221 -31.10 2.18 2.36
CA PRO A 221 -31.38 0.79 1.96
C PRO A 221 -30.46 0.25 0.85
N ASP A 222 -30.03 1.11 -0.08
CA ASP A 222 -29.07 0.79 -1.14
C ASP A 222 -27.61 0.72 -0.65
N GLY A 223 -27.38 0.99 0.63
CA GLY A 223 -26.07 1.02 1.26
C GLY A 223 -25.34 2.35 1.05
N SER A 224 -25.96 3.36 0.45
CA SER A 224 -25.34 4.66 0.22
C SER A 224 -25.28 5.49 1.51
N VAL A 225 -24.29 6.38 1.57
CA VAL A 225 -24.11 7.34 2.67
C VAL A 225 -23.63 8.66 2.09
N LYS A 226 -24.27 9.75 2.49
CA LYS A 226 -23.80 11.11 2.19
C LYS A 226 -23.90 11.98 3.43
N ALA A 227 -22.76 12.50 3.89
CA ALA A 227 -22.71 13.30 5.11
C ALA A 227 -21.65 14.40 5.06
N LYS A 228 -21.91 15.46 5.83
CA LYS A 228 -20.94 16.51 6.14
C LYS A 228 -20.09 16.06 7.33
N VAL A 229 -18.77 16.09 7.17
CA VAL A 229 -17.80 15.63 8.17
C VAL A 229 -16.73 16.70 8.38
N PRO A 230 -16.13 16.81 9.59
CA PRO A 230 -15.05 17.77 9.81
C PRO A 230 -13.86 17.48 8.87
N ALA A 231 -13.28 18.54 8.31
CA ALA A 231 -12.09 18.45 7.47
C ALA A 231 -10.81 18.52 8.32
N ASN A 232 -9.66 18.20 7.70
CA ASN A 232 -8.32 18.31 8.29
C ASN A 232 -8.11 17.50 9.58
N ILE A 233 -8.86 16.40 9.75
CA ILE A 233 -8.68 15.45 10.84
C ILE A 233 -8.54 14.02 10.31
N PRO A 234 -7.77 13.16 10.99
CA PRO A 234 -7.73 11.74 10.67
C PRO A 234 -9.07 11.11 11.09
N ILE A 235 -9.79 10.55 10.12
CA ILE A 235 -11.01 9.78 10.38
C ILE A 235 -10.83 8.30 10.04
N GLY A 236 -11.53 7.46 10.79
CA GLY A 236 -11.75 6.06 10.52
C GLY A 236 -13.25 5.79 10.41
N LEU A 237 -13.61 4.85 9.55
CA LEU A 237 -14.99 4.50 9.24
C LEU A 237 -15.27 3.06 9.69
N ALA A 238 -16.43 2.84 10.29
CA ALA A 238 -16.90 1.49 10.62
C ALA A 238 -18.38 1.35 10.26
N VAL A 239 -18.70 0.31 9.50
CA VAL A 239 -20.09 -0.08 9.27
C VAL A 239 -20.58 -0.84 10.49
N VAL A 240 -21.70 -0.40 11.06
CA VAL A 240 -22.26 -0.98 12.29
C VAL A 240 -23.72 -1.42 12.10
N ASP A 241 -24.12 -2.39 12.90
CA ASP A 241 -25.46 -2.95 12.95
C ASP A 241 -26.43 -2.10 13.78
N ALA A 242 -27.65 -2.61 13.97
CA ALA A 242 -28.70 -1.92 14.74
C ALA A 242 -28.33 -1.70 16.21
N SER A 243 -27.41 -2.50 16.76
CA SER A 243 -26.90 -2.40 18.13
C SER A 243 -25.64 -1.54 18.24
N GLY A 244 -25.17 -0.96 17.13
CA GLY A 244 -23.92 -0.18 17.08
C GLY A 244 -22.66 -1.04 17.13
N GLN A 245 -22.80 -2.36 16.94
CA GLN A 245 -21.67 -3.26 16.84
C GLN A 245 -21.13 -3.28 15.41
N ARG A 246 -19.82 -3.33 15.27
CA ARG A 246 -19.17 -3.35 13.97
C ARG A 246 -19.50 -4.65 13.24
N ILE A 247 -19.91 -4.52 11.98
CA ILE A 247 -20.16 -5.64 11.09
C ILE A 247 -18.84 -6.02 10.43
N GLY A 248 -18.47 -7.30 10.56
CA GLY A 248 -17.15 -7.79 10.18
C GLY A 248 -16.12 -7.49 11.27
N GLY A 249 -15.83 -8.49 12.10
CA GLY A 249 -14.80 -8.44 13.13
C GLY A 249 -13.72 -9.51 12.89
N CYS A 250 -12.46 -9.09 12.95
CA CYS A 250 -11.25 -9.88 13.25
C CYS A 250 -11.40 -11.42 13.17
N GLY A 251 -11.29 -11.99 11.98
CA GLY A 251 -11.21 -13.44 11.81
C GLY A 251 -11.73 -13.88 10.44
N HIS A 252 -10.81 -14.27 9.56
CA HIS A 252 -11.02 -14.88 8.25
C HIS A 252 -11.42 -13.90 7.12
N ASN A 253 -10.45 -13.67 6.23
CA ASN A 253 -10.57 -13.20 4.86
C ASN A 253 -11.31 -11.87 4.62
N GLY A 254 -10.53 -10.79 4.63
CA GLY A 254 -10.52 -9.87 3.49
C GLY A 254 -11.67 -8.87 3.30
N SER A 255 -12.41 -8.45 4.34
CA SER A 255 -13.36 -7.34 4.20
C SER A 255 -13.22 -6.32 5.32
N ALA A 256 -12.02 -5.75 5.43
CA ALA A 256 -11.89 -4.41 5.93
C ALA A 256 -12.11 -3.48 4.73
N LEU A 257 -13.05 -2.53 4.81
CA LEU A 257 -12.72 -1.23 4.23
C LEU A 257 -11.33 -0.91 4.81
N PRO A 258 -10.31 -0.68 3.96
CA PRO A 258 -8.97 -0.45 4.46
C PRO A 258 -9.05 0.53 5.62
N GLN A 259 -8.23 0.34 6.66
CA GLN A 259 -7.95 1.44 7.58
C GLN A 259 -7.18 2.51 6.80
N HIS A 260 -7.85 3.13 5.83
CA HIS A 260 -7.43 4.33 5.19
C HIS A 260 -7.71 5.40 6.24
N HIS A 261 -6.65 5.87 6.87
CA HIS A 261 -6.65 7.22 7.43
C HIS A 261 -6.83 8.16 6.25
N SER A 262 -8.07 8.35 5.83
CA SER A 262 -8.42 9.35 4.84
C SER A 262 -8.46 10.68 5.57
N SER A 263 -7.49 11.54 5.31
CA SER A 263 -7.65 12.96 5.62
C SER A 263 -8.69 13.51 4.66
N VAL A 264 -9.81 14.00 5.19
CA VAL A 264 -10.74 14.79 4.40
C VAL A 264 -10.09 16.16 4.25
N GLY A 265 -9.52 16.44 3.08
CA GLY A 265 -8.84 17.71 2.80
C GLY A 265 -9.82 18.87 2.94
N GLY A 266 -9.52 19.78 3.86
CA GLY A 266 -10.06 21.12 3.89
C GLY A 266 -9.22 22.01 2.98
N ALA A 267 -9.82 23.05 2.42
CA ALA A 267 -9.05 24.08 1.77
C ALA A 267 -8.32 24.88 2.84
N ASP A 268 -7.01 24.67 2.97
CA ASP A 268 -6.16 25.58 3.73
C ASP A 268 -5.94 26.83 2.85
N GLY A 269 -6.29 28.00 3.39
CA GLY A 269 -6.14 29.31 2.72
C GLY A 269 -4.76 29.91 2.85
#